data_AF-A0A2N5FQM1-F1
#
_entry.id   AF-A0A2N5FQM1-F1
#
_cell.length_a   1.000
_cell.length_b   1.000
_cell.length_c   1.000
_cell.angle_alpha   90.00
_cell.angle_beta   90.00
_cell.angle_gamma   90.00
#
_symmetry.space_group_name_H-M   'P 1'
#
loop_
_entity.id
_entity.type
_entity.pdbx_description
1 polymer ?
#
loop_
_entity_poly.entity_id
_entity_poly.type
_entity_poly.pdbx_seq_one_letter_code
_entity_poly.pdbx_strand_id
1 'polypeptide(L)'
;MKRYRVMAAAAILIIFFLLAGNHFIIHTGEAEAAAVEDKGKKGTEFYVLLDGRKLMVEDENVWNLIEVGGIYDIAYEWYGNKDPVITSITFPGDEGSH
;
A
#
# COMPACT_ATOMS: atom_id res chain seq x y z
N MET A 1 -30.40 -28.41 25.43
CA MET A 1 -29.61 -28.70 24.20
C MET A 1 -29.53 -27.56 23.18
N LYS A 2 -30.62 -26.84 22.91
CA LYS A 2 -30.67 -25.83 21.84
C LYS A 2 -29.84 -24.56 22.12
N ARG A 3 -29.84 -24.06 23.36
CA ARG A 3 -29.22 -22.77 23.73
C ARG A 3 -27.69 -22.76 23.69
N TYR A 4 -27.01 -23.85 24.10
CA TYR A 4 -25.56 -23.93 24.02
C TYR A 4 -25.04 -24.01 22.58
N ARG A 5 -25.81 -24.61 21.66
CA ARG A 5 -25.45 -24.66 20.23
C ARG A 5 -25.53 -23.28 19.60
N VAL A 6 -26.52 -22.48 19.98
CA VAL A 6 -26.67 -21.09 19.53
C VAL A 6 -25.55 -20.22 20.09
N MET A 7 -25.20 -20.36 21.38
CA MET A 7 -24.08 -19.61 21.97
C MET A 7 -22.72 -20.01 21.37
N ALA A 8 -22.49 -21.30 21.11
CA ALA A 8 -21.29 -21.77 20.42
C ALA A 8 -21.21 -21.24 18.99
N ALA A 9 -22.32 -21.24 18.24
CA ALA A 9 -22.36 -20.68 16.89
C ALA A 9 -22.11 -19.17 16.88
N ALA A 10 -22.65 -18.43 17.85
CA ALA A 10 -22.40 -17.00 18.00
C ALA A 10 -20.93 -16.71 18.33
N ALA A 11 -20.30 -17.51 19.21
CA ALA A 11 -18.89 -17.37 19.54
C ALA A 11 -17.98 -17.64 18.32
N ILE A 12 -18.30 -18.65 17.50
CA ILE A 12 -17.57 -18.96 16.27
C ILE A 12 -17.68 -17.80 15.27
N LEU A 13 -18.88 -17.23 15.10
CA LEU A 13 -19.10 -16.07 14.24
C LEU A 13 -18.28 -14.85 14.69
N ILE A 14 -18.24 -14.57 16.00
CA ILE A 14 -17.44 -13.46 16.55
C ILE A 14 -15.95 -13.67 16.28
N ILE A 15 -15.42 -14.88 16.51
CA ILE A 15 -14.02 -15.21 16.21
C ILE A 15 -13.73 -15.04 14.71
N PHE A 16 -14.66 -15.46 13.84
CA PHE A 16 -14.52 -15.32 12.40
C PHE A 16 -14.47 -13.84 11.97
N PHE A 17 -15.33 -12.99 12.54
CA PHE A 17 -15.31 -11.55 12.30
C PHE A 17 -14.04 -10.88 12.82
N LEU A 18 -13.52 -11.29 13.98
CA LEU A 18 -12.26 -10.77 14.53
C LEU A 18 -11.06 -11.16 13.66
N LEU A 19 -11.04 -12.39 13.11
CA LEU A 19 -10.01 -12.84 12.18
C LEU A 19 -10.12 -12.15 10.82
N ALA A 20 -11.34 -11.90 10.33
CA ALA A 20 -11.58 -11.22 9.06
C ALA A 20 -11.32 -9.71 9.13
N GLY A 21 -11.54 -9.08 10.29
CA GLY A 21 -11.37 -7.63 10.48
C GLY A 21 -9.95 -7.14 10.16
N ASN A 22 -8.93 -7.96 10.41
CA ASN A 22 -7.54 -7.64 10.05
C ASN A 22 -7.29 -7.66 8.54
N HIS A 23 -8.13 -8.36 7.77
CA HIS A 23 -7.98 -8.37 6.33
C HIS A 23 -8.36 -7.02 5.72
N PHE A 24 -9.38 -6.34 6.29
CA PHE A 24 -9.97 -5.13 5.71
C PHE A 24 -9.26 -3.80 6.01
N ILE A 25 -8.15 -3.83 6.74
CA ILE A 25 -7.45 -2.62 7.16
C ILE A 25 -6.55 -2.15 6.02
N ILE A 26 -6.81 -0.94 5.55
CA ILE A 26 -5.90 -0.21 4.65
C ILE A 26 -4.83 0.42 5.54
N HIS A 27 -3.59 0.11 5.24
CA HIS A 27 -2.43 0.75 5.85
C HIS A 27 -1.90 1.83 4.92
N THR A 28 -1.42 2.93 5.49
CA THR A 28 -0.76 4.01 4.77
C THR A 28 0.68 4.15 5.23
N GLY A 29 1.53 4.67 4.35
CA GLY A 29 2.92 5.02 4.65
C GLY A 29 3.37 6.21 3.82
N GLU A 30 4.35 6.94 4.36
CA GLU A 30 4.93 8.13 3.75
C GLU A 30 6.45 8.02 3.80
N ALA A 31 7.10 8.55 2.77
CA ALA A 31 8.55 8.68 2.68
C ALA A 31 8.87 10.07 2.13
N GLU A 32 9.41 10.93 2.99
CA GLU A 32 9.81 12.30 2.64
C GLU A 32 11.24 12.32 2.10
N ALA A 33 11.48 13.11 1.05
CA ALA A 33 12.77 13.30 0.41
C ALA A 33 13.52 11.97 0.15
N ALA A 34 12.80 10.97 -0.32
CA ALA A 34 13.32 9.63 -0.52
C ALA A 34 13.86 9.44 -1.94
N ALA A 35 15.02 8.79 -2.04
CA ALA A 35 15.66 8.51 -3.32
C ALA A 35 15.15 7.20 -3.91
N VAL A 36 14.73 7.23 -5.18
CA VAL A 36 14.34 6.01 -5.90
C VAL A 36 15.60 5.21 -6.24
N GLU A 37 15.69 4.00 -5.71
CA GLU A 37 16.86 3.13 -5.87
C GLU A 37 16.88 2.46 -7.25
N ASP A 38 15.72 2.04 -7.73
CA ASP A 38 15.55 1.36 -9.02
C ASP A 38 14.09 1.45 -9.49
N LYS A 39 13.82 1.16 -10.76
CA LYS A 39 12.46 1.03 -11.29
C LYS A 39 12.36 -0.07 -12.33
N GLY A 40 11.22 -0.74 -12.39
CA GLY A 40 11.03 -1.85 -13.32
C GLY A 40 9.59 -2.08 -13.73
N LYS A 41 9.45 -2.97 -14.73
CA LYS A 41 8.18 -3.45 -15.26
C LYS A 41 8.16 -4.98 -15.22
N LYS A 42 7.07 -5.56 -14.71
CA LYS A 42 6.85 -7.01 -14.70
C LYS A 42 5.49 -7.32 -15.31
N GLY A 43 5.49 -7.76 -16.56
CA GLY A 43 4.25 -7.94 -17.33
C GLY A 43 3.56 -6.58 -17.55
N THR A 44 2.37 -6.41 -16.98
CA THR A 44 1.60 -5.16 -17.03
C THR A 44 1.81 -4.27 -15.80
N GLU A 45 2.60 -4.71 -14.84
CA GLU A 45 2.81 -4.01 -13.57
C GLU A 45 4.07 -3.15 -13.60
N PHE A 46 3.98 -1.94 -13.07
CA PHE A 46 5.10 -1.00 -12.92
C PHE A 46 5.44 -0.83 -11.44
N TYR A 47 6.72 -0.68 -11.12
CA TYR A 47 7.16 -0.50 -9.74
C TYR A 47 8.43 0.34 -9.65
N VAL A 48 8.67 0.85 -8.44
CA VAL A 48 9.91 1.48 -7.99
C VAL A 48 10.42 0.77 -6.73
N LEU A 49 11.73 0.83 -6.49
CA LEU A 49 12.34 0.44 -5.22
C LEU A 49 12.74 1.68 -4.43
N LEU A 50 12.40 1.67 -3.15
CA LEU A 50 12.70 2.73 -2.19
C LEU A 50 13.00 2.08 -0.84
N ASP A 51 14.17 2.35 -0.28
CA ASP A 51 14.69 1.72 0.95
C ASP A 51 14.53 0.18 0.95
N GLY A 52 14.86 -0.47 -0.17
CA GLY A 52 14.69 -1.91 -0.35
C GLY A 52 13.23 -2.41 -0.40
N ARG A 53 12.24 -1.51 -0.37
CA ARG A 53 10.82 -1.84 -0.50
C ARG A 53 10.35 -1.59 -1.94
N LYS A 54 9.65 -2.58 -2.49
CA LYS A 54 8.97 -2.46 -3.78
C LYS A 54 7.64 -1.74 -3.60
N LEU A 55 7.43 -0.65 -4.34
CA LEU A 55 6.18 0.09 -4.41
C LEU A 55 5.63 0.06 -5.84
N MET A 56 4.35 -0.25 -5.98
CA MET A 56 3.67 -0.36 -7.27
C MET A 56 3.21 1.02 -7.75
N VAL A 57 3.27 1.24 -9.06
CA VAL A 57 2.79 2.45 -9.72
C VAL A 57 1.69 2.06 -10.71
N GLU A 58 0.48 2.57 -10.51
CA GLU A 58 -0.67 2.20 -11.34
C GLU A 58 -0.64 2.87 -12.72
N ASP A 59 -0.17 4.11 -12.80
CA ASP A 59 -0.12 4.89 -14.05
C ASP A 59 1.28 4.82 -14.70
N GLU A 60 1.33 4.30 -15.93
CA GLU A 60 2.57 4.20 -16.71
C GLU A 60 3.20 5.57 -17.00
N ASN A 61 2.39 6.63 -17.18
CA ASN A 61 2.90 7.98 -17.40
C ASN A 61 3.61 8.50 -16.16
N VAL A 62 3.01 8.31 -14.98
CA VAL A 62 3.66 8.65 -13.70
C VAL A 62 4.96 7.87 -13.57
N TRP A 63 4.93 6.56 -13.80
CA TRP A 63 6.13 5.72 -13.74
C TRP A 63 7.24 6.13 -14.72
N ASN A 64 6.86 6.60 -15.91
CA ASN A 64 7.80 7.09 -16.91
C ASN A 64 8.52 8.37 -16.45
N LEU A 65 7.84 9.24 -15.68
CA LEU A 65 8.39 10.49 -15.16
C LEU A 65 9.31 10.29 -13.94
N ILE A 66 9.22 9.15 -13.26
CA ILE A 66 10.08 8.84 -12.10
C ILE A 66 11.48 8.47 -12.59
N GLU A 67 12.49 9.12 -12.05
CA GLU A 67 13.89 8.87 -12.36
C GLU A 67 14.58 8.07 -11.24
N VAL A 68 15.45 7.12 -11.63
CA VAL A 68 16.32 6.42 -10.67
C VAL A 68 17.35 7.41 -10.12
N GLY A 69 17.48 7.46 -8.80
CA GLY A 69 18.27 8.46 -8.07
C GLY A 69 17.52 9.78 -7.84
N GLY A 70 16.32 9.95 -8.42
CA GLY A 70 15.47 11.10 -8.16
C GLY A 70 14.95 11.09 -6.72
N ILE A 71 14.80 12.28 -6.14
CA ILE A 71 14.35 12.49 -4.75
C ILE A 71 12.91 12.99 -4.79
N TYR A 72 12.02 12.30 -4.09
CA TYR A 72 10.59 12.56 -4.09
C TYR A 72 9.97 12.44 -2.69
N ASP A 73 8.86 13.13 -2.48
CA ASP A 73 7.94 12.86 -1.38
C ASP A 73 6.90 11.86 -1.89
N ILE A 74 6.79 10.70 -1.23
CA ILE A 74 5.96 9.58 -1.70
C ILE A 74 5.01 9.14 -0.60
N ALA A 75 3.71 9.12 -0.93
CA ALA A 75 2.68 8.47 -0.13
C ALA A 75 2.23 7.17 -0.81
N TYR A 76 1.99 6.12 -0.02
CA TYR A 76 1.58 4.83 -0.51
C TYR A 76 0.63 4.13 0.46
N GLU A 77 -0.16 3.19 -0.06
CA GLU A 77 -1.09 2.39 0.73
C GLU A 77 -1.03 0.91 0.38
N TRP A 78 -1.41 0.04 1.31
CA TRP A 78 -1.51 -1.40 1.06
C TRP A 78 -2.62 -2.05 1.86
N TYR A 79 -3.06 -3.21 1.36
CA TYR A 79 -4.12 -4.01 1.94
C TYR A 79 -3.62 -5.43 2.20
N GLY A 80 -3.70 -5.87 3.45
CA GLY A 80 -3.23 -7.19 3.86
C GLY A 80 -1.77 -7.42 3.48
N ASN A 81 -1.51 -8.47 2.68
CA ASN A 81 -0.16 -8.88 2.27
C ASN A 81 0.19 -8.47 0.82
N LYS A 82 -0.55 -7.52 0.22
CA LYS A 82 -0.24 -7.03 -1.13
C LYS A 82 0.95 -6.07 -1.10
N ASP A 83 1.66 -5.98 -2.22
CA ASP A 83 2.67 -4.94 -2.43
C ASP A 83 2.00 -3.56 -2.29
N PRO A 84 2.62 -2.58 -1.60
CA PRO A 84 2.07 -1.24 -1.49
C PRO A 84 2.03 -0.52 -2.82
N VAL A 85 1.04 0.35 -2.97
CA VAL A 85 0.76 1.12 -4.19
C VAL A 85 0.95 2.60 -3.89
N ILE A 86 1.69 3.30 -4.76
CA ILE A 86 1.88 4.75 -4.66
C ILE A 86 0.54 5.45 -4.91
N THR A 87 0.14 6.29 -3.96
CA THR A 87 -1.06 7.13 -4.04
C THR A 87 -0.72 8.58 -4.37
N SER A 88 0.48 9.05 -4.00
CA SER A 88 0.99 10.37 -4.35
C SER A 88 2.50 10.36 -4.50
N ILE A 89 3.01 11.13 -5.45
CA ILE A 89 4.44 11.37 -5.63
C ILE A 89 4.66 12.82 -6.10
N THR A 90 5.49 13.57 -5.37
CA THR A 90 5.79 14.98 -5.65
C THR A 90 7.27 15.27 -5.43
N PHE A 91 7.74 16.44 -5.86
CA PHE A 91 9.08 16.89 -5.52
C PHE A 91 9.11 17.42 -4.08
N PRO A 92 10.22 17.24 -3.34
CA PRO A 92 10.34 17.75 -1.98
C PRO A 92 10.11 19.25 -1.90
N GLY A 93 9.21 19.66 -1.01
CA GLY A 93 8.85 21.07 -0.81
C GLY A 93 7.92 21.64 -1.90
N ASP A 94 7.39 20.82 -2.80
CA ASP A 94 6.27 21.18 -3.67
C ASP A 94 4.96 21.05 -2.88
N GLU A 95 4.75 21.97 -1.94
CA GLU A 95 3.44 22.19 -1.33
C GLU A 95 2.56 22.86 -2.39
N GLY A 96 1.89 22.06 -3.21
CA GLY A 96 1.07 22.50 -4.33
C GLY A 96 0.36 23.81 -4.03
N SER A 97 0.79 24.89 -4.69
CA SER A 97 0.15 26.20 -4.57
C SER A 97 -1.32 26.06 -4.99
N HIS A 98 -2.20 26.27 -4.02
CA HIS A 98 -3.66 26.24 -4.11
C HIS A 98 -4.26 26.91 -5.36
#